data_AF-A0A0M6WHK2-F1
#
_entry.id   AF-A0A0M6WHK2-F1
#
_cell.length_a   1.000
_cell.length_b   1.000
_cell.length_c   1.000
_cell.angle_alpha   90.00
_cell.angle_beta   90.00
_cell.angle_gamma   90.00
#
_symmetry.space_group_name_H-M   'P 1'
#
loop_
_entity.id
_entity.type
_entity.pdbx_description
1 polymer ?
#
loop_
_entity_poly.entity_id
_entity_poly.type
_entity_poly.pdbx_seq_one_letter_code
_entity_poly.pdbx_strand_id
1 'polypeptide(L)'
;MKKIQEHLGLVFLIIIAIFAVAIGGYFTLRKGVFIGDDFYYKVRADKFVHNTVNYVERTKDDTFLLVADGKKQNVSYTMKGDQVTFSFADDTINGTWTGDQLLAADGSPVGWDEMQIIAGNEKPVISDETYSNALGHILYGNLESISFWGFTVLGVLIYVLGIVQIYYPDKVYFFLRRWQFQNAELSDEGRTVTVIGGMIICIIGIGVMSGLILYLIK
;
A
#
# COMPACT_ATOMS: atom_id res chain seq x y z
N MET A 1 12.07 17.82 37.91
CA MET A 1 12.58 17.91 36.52
C MET A 1 12.53 16.57 35.77
N LYS A 2 13.04 15.47 36.32
CA LYS A 2 13.09 14.15 35.64
C LYS A 2 11.72 13.61 35.14
N LYS A 3 10.69 13.64 36.01
CA LYS A 3 9.30 13.26 35.62
C LYS A 3 8.70 14.12 34.49
N ILE A 4 9.00 15.42 34.46
CA ILE A 4 8.46 16.33 33.42
C ILE A 4 9.09 16.00 32.06
N GLN A 5 10.40 15.70 32.04
CA GLN A 5 11.11 15.27 30.83
C GLN A 5 10.61 13.91 30.32
N GLU A 6 10.34 12.96 31.23
CA GLU A 6 9.78 11.64 30.90
C GLU A 6 8.36 11.75 30.29
N HIS A 7 7.50 12.59 30.87
CA HIS A 7 6.15 12.85 30.32
C HIS A 7 6.20 13.57 28.98
N LEU A 8 7.10 14.54 28.80
CA LEU A 8 7.25 15.27 27.55
C LEU A 8 7.77 14.35 26.42
N GLY A 9 8.72 13.47 26.72
CA GLY A 9 9.21 12.46 25.78
C GLY A 9 8.12 11.48 25.34
N LEU A 10 7.25 11.07 26.26
CA LEU A 10 6.15 10.15 25.95
C LEU A 10 5.12 10.83 25.05
N VAL A 11 4.77 12.08 25.35
CA VAL A 11 3.87 12.89 24.51
C VAL A 11 4.43 13.02 23.10
N PHE A 12 5.73 13.28 22.95
CA PHE A 12 6.37 13.37 21.65
C PHE A 12 6.29 12.06 20.84
N LEU A 13 6.54 10.91 21.48
CA LEU A 13 6.40 9.59 20.84
C LEU A 13 4.95 9.30 20.41
N ILE A 14 3.97 9.67 21.23
CA ILE A 14 2.54 9.53 20.88
C ILE A 14 2.20 10.39 19.67
N ILE A 15 2.69 11.64 19.61
CA ILE A 15 2.47 12.53 18.46
C ILE A 15 3.02 11.91 17.19
N ILE A 16 4.24 11.34 17.23
CA ILE A 16 4.83 10.63 16.08
C ILE A 16 3.94 9.48 15.62
N ALA A 17 3.45 8.66 16.54
CA ALA A 17 2.57 7.54 16.20
C ALA A 17 1.27 8.02 15.53
N ILE A 18 0.66 9.09 16.02
CA ILE A 18 -0.56 9.67 15.42
C ILE A 18 -0.28 10.12 13.98
N PHE A 19 0.82 10.83 13.74
CA PHE A 19 1.19 11.24 12.39
C PHE A 19 1.46 10.04 11.48
N ALA A 20 2.18 9.03 11.97
CA ALA A 20 2.48 7.83 11.19
C ALA A 20 1.22 7.04 10.82
N VAL A 21 0.25 6.93 11.74
CA VAL A 21 -1.06 6.31 11.47
C VAL A 21 -1.87 7.13 10.48
N ALA A 22 -1.90 8.46 10.61
CA ALA A 22 -2.63 9.33 9.70
C ALA A 22 -2.07 9.27 8.27
N ILE A 23 -0.74 9.32 8.14
CA ILE A 23 -0.03 9.19 6.85
C ILE A 23 -0.28 7.80 6.26
N GLY A 24 -0.12 6.75 7.06
CA GLY A 24 -0.37 5.38 6.63
C GLY A 24 -1.79 5.18 6.14
N GLY A 25 -2.79 5.60 6.91
CA GLY A 25 -4.19 5.55 6.49
C GLY A 25 -4.45 6.28 5.18
N TYR A 26 -3.85 7.46 4.99
CA TYR A 26 -4.00 8.24 3.76
C TYR A 26 -3.38 7.58 2.54
N PHE A 27 -2.23 6.92 2.65
CA PHE A 27 -1.57 6.28 1.51
C PHE A 27 -2.01 4.83 1.31
N THR A 28 -2.15 4.02 2.36
CA THR A 28 -2.37 2.59 2.19
C THR A 28 -3.84 2.20 2.06
N LEU A 29 -4.76 2.95 2.69
CA LEU A 29 -6.19 2.63 2.70
C LEU A 29 -6.98 3.43 1.66
N ARG A 30 -6.35 4.43 1.05
CA ARG A 30 -6.97 5.20 -0.02
C ARG A 30 -7.23 4.30 -1.21
N LYS A 31 -8.46 4.40 -1.70
CA LYS A 31 -8.94 3.60 -2.83
C LYS A 31 -8.26 3.99 -4.14
N GLY A 32 -8.05 3.00 -4.99
CA GLY A 32 -7.41 3.14 -6.29
C GLY A 32 -7.56 1.86 -7.11
N VAL A 33 -6.69 1.70 -8.09
CA VAL A 33 -6.62 0.53 -8.97
C VAL A 33 -5.16 0.25 -9.31
N PHE A 34 -4.80 -1.02 -9.47
CA PHE A 34 -3.51 -1.41 -10.01
C PHE A 34 -3.58 -1.46 -11.54
N ILE A 35 -2.53 -0.93 -12.20
CA ILE A 35 -2.32 -1.04 -13.64
C ILE A 35 -0.91 -1.61 -13.82
N GLY A 36 -0.83 -2.89 -14.19
CA GLY A 36 0.41 -3.66 -14.05
C GLY A 36 0.86 -3.62 -12.58
N ASP A 37 2.13 -3.24 -12.37
CA ASP A 37 2.67 -3.13 -11.01
C ASP A 37 2.33 -1.79 -10.33
N ASP A 38 1.88 -0.77 -11.07
CA ASP A 38 1.71 0.58 -10.53
C ASP A 38 0.32 0.82 -9.95
N PHE A 39 0.26 1.49 -8.79
CA PHE A 39 -1.01 1.83 -8.14
C PHE A 39 -1.43 3.26 -8.50
N TYR A 40 -2.68 3.40 -8.95
CA TYR A 40 -3.30 4.66 -9.33
C TYR A 40 -4.36 5.05 -8.31
N TYR A 41 -4.10 6.10 -7.53
CA TYR A 41 -5.00 6.58 -6.50
C TYR A 41 -6.23 7.27 -7.08
N LYS A 42 -7.41 6.96 -6.54
CA LYS A 42 -8.62 7.73 -6.85
C LYS A 42 -8.51 9.14 -6.28
N VAL A 43 -8.51 10.15 -7.15
CA VAL A 43 -8.48 11.57 -6.79
C VAL A 43 -9.86 12.20 -6.94
N ARG A 44 -10.63 11.77 -7.95
CA ARG A 44 -12.01 12.19 -8.20
C ARG A 44 -12.85 11.00 -8.63
N ALA A 45 -14.16 11.17 -8.78
CA ALA A 45 -15.04 10.11 -9.31
C ALA A 45 -14.49 9.53 -10.62
N ASP A 46 -13.99 10.42 -11.48
CA ASP A 46 -13.57 10.10 -12.84
C ASP A 46 -12.06 10.15 -13.04
N LYS A 47 -11.24 10.29 -11.97
CA LYS A 47 -9.78 10.47 -12.13
C LYS A 47 -8.96 9.66 -11.14
N PHE A 48 -8.02 8.91 -11.70
CA PHE A 48 -7.07 8.04 -11.01
C PHE A 48 -5.65 8.46 -11.38
N VAL A 49 -4.77 8.62 -10.39
CA VAL A 49 -3.45 9.23 -10.58
C VAL A 49 -2.39 8.39 -9.89
N HIS A 50 -1.38 7.98 -10.65
CA HIS A 50 -0.16 7.40 -10.10
C HIS A 50 0.84 8.51 -9.74
N ASN A 51 1.09 9.44 -10.68
CA ASN A 51 1.94 10.62 -10.48
C ASN A 51 1.47 11.79 -11.38
N THR A 52 2.22 12.89 -11.43
CA THR A 52 1.84 14.09 -12.21
C THR A 52 1.75 13.86 -13.72
N VAL A 53 2.41 12.82 -14.24
CA VAL A 53 2.46 12.51 -15.67
C VAL A 53 1.65 11.27 -16.05
N ASN A 54 1.41 10.36 -15.10
CA ASN A 54 0.71 9.09 -15.30
C ASN A 54 -0.64 9.10 -14.59
N TYR A 55 -1.73 9.12 -15.36
CA TYR A 55 -3.09 9.14 -14.86
C TYR A 55 -4.10 8.53 -15.85
N VAL A 56 -5.23 8.12 -15.30
CA VAL A 56 -6.41 7.66 -16.04
C VAL A 56 -7.58 8.56 -15.69
N GLU A 57 -8.27 9.08 -16.69
CA GLU A 57 -9.42 9.96 -16.50
C GLU A 57 -10.59 9.53 -17.39
N ARG A 58 -11.74 9.22 -16.78
CA ARG A 58 -12.99 9.00 -17.51
C ARG A 58 -13.46 10.34 -18.05
N THR A 59 -13.55 10.45 -19.36
CA THR A 59 -14.09 11.64 -20.02
C THR A 59 -15.60 11.50 -20.22
N LYS A 60 -16.22 12.56 -20.74
CA LYS A 60 -17.59 12.45 -21.26
C LYS A 60 -17.58 11.54 -22.48
N ASP A 61 -18.73 10.92 -22.79
CA ASP A 61 -18.96 10.05 -23.95
C ASP A 61 -18.35 8.64 -23.87
N ASP A 62 -18.44 8.00 -22.70
CA ASP A 62 -18.03 6.60 -22.50
C ASP A 62 -16.61 6.30 -22.99
N THR A 63 -15.69 7.23 -22.69
CA THR A 63 -14.28 7.14 -23.06
C THR A 63 -13.40 7.33 -21.82
N PHE A 64 -12.23 6.70 -21.83
CA PHE A 64 -11.13 6.93 -20.90
C PHE A 64 -9.96 7.57 -21.62
N LEU A 65 -9.38 8.59 -21.01
CA LEU A 65 -8.08 9.12 -21.36
C LEU A 65 -7.03 8.43 -20.50
N LEU A 66 -6.20 7.61 -21.14
CA LEU A 66 -5.01 7.01 -20.55
C LEU A 66 -3.80 7.90 -20.85
N VAL A 67 -3.07 8.29 -19.81
CA VAL A 67 -1.77 8.95 -19.94
C VAL A 67 -0.75 8.14 -19.17
N ALA A 68 0.21 7.56 -19.88
CA ALA A 68 1.29 6.76 -19.30
C ALA A 68 2.58 7.00 -20.10
N ASP A 69 3.67 7.29 -19.38
CA ASP A 69 5.03 7.44 -19.93
C ASP A 69 5.11 8.40 -21.13
N GLY A 70 4.38 9.51 -21.03
CA GLY A 70 4.34 10.56 -22.05
C GLY A 70 3.45 10.25 -23.27
N LYS A 71 2.87 9.06 -23.35
CA LYS A 71 1.87 8.70 -24.36
C LYS A 71 0.47 9.00 -23.85
N LYS A 72 -0.41 9.42 -24.77
CA LYS A 72 -1.82 9.64 -24.53
C LYS A 72 -2.64 8.75 -25.47
N GLN A 73 -3.61 8.05 -24.93
CA GLN A 73 -4.50 7.18 -25.68
C GLN A 73 -5.92 7.37 -25.17
N ASN A 74 -6.88 7.41 -26.09
CA ASN A 74 -8.29 7.38 -25.75
C ASN A 74 -8.79 5.95 -25.95
N VAL A 75 -9.52 5.44 -24.95
CA VAL A 75 -10.14 4.12 -24.99
C VAL A 75 -11.63 4.30 -24.81
N SER A 76 -12.41 4.05 -25.86
CA SER A 76 -13.87 4.04 -25.74
C SER A 76 -14.32 2.70 -25.19
N TYR A 77 -15.47 2.68 -24.54
CA TYR A 77 -16.07 1.44 -24.09
C TYR A 77 -17.57 1.40 -24.36
N THR A 78 -18.09 0.19 -24.52
CA THR A 78 -19.52 -0.08 -24.60
C THR A 78 -19.88 -1.15 -23.58
N MET A 79 -20.94 -0.92 -22.81
CA MET A 79 -21.42 -1.85 -21.80
C MET A 79 -22.79 -2.42 -22.17
N LYS A 80 -22.96 -3.73 -21.98
CA LYS A 80 -24.24 -4.42 -22.09
C LYS A 80 -24.37 -5.43 -20.94
N GLY A 81 -24.88 -4.95 -19.81
CA GLY A 81 -24.87 -5.73 -18.57
C GLY A 81 -23.43 -5.90 -18.08
N ASP A 82 -23.02 -7.14 -17.82
CA ASP A 82 -21.66 -7.48 -17.40
C ASP A 82 -20.69 -7.61 -18.58
N GLN A 83 -21.19 -7.62 -19.83
CA GLN A 83 -20.32 -7.59 -21.00
C GLN A 83 -19.83 -6.17 -21.26
N VAL A 84 -18.52 -6.03 -21.43
CA VAL A 84 -17.87 -4.77 -21.79
C VAL A 84 -16.93 -4.99 -22.96
N THR A 85 -16.96 -4.02 -23.87
CA THR A 85 -16.05 -3.90 -25.00
C THR A 85 -15.21 -2.66 -24.79
N PHE A 86 -13.89 -2.79 -24.81
CA PHE A 86 -12.95 -1.67 -24.83
C PHE A 86 -12.36 -1.56 -26.23
N SER A 87 -12.42 -0.37 -26.82
CA SER A 87 -11.84 -0.09 -28.14
C SER A 87 -10.65 0.84 -27.97
N PHE A 88 -9.48 0.29 -28.26
CA PHE A 88 -8.21 0.99 -28.35
C PHE A 88 -8.02 1.50 -29.79
N ALA A 89 -6.88 2.14 -30.05
CA ALA A 89 -6.59 2.70 -31.37
C ALA A 89 -6.48 1.61 -32.45
N ASP A 90 -5.81 0.51 -32.11
CA ASP A 90 -5.48 -0.57 -33.06
C ASP A 90 -6.15 -1.91 -32.69
N ASP A 91 -6.81 -1.99 -31.53
CA ASP A 91 -7.39 -3.24 -31.01
C ASP A 91 -8.74 -3.04 -30.32
N THR A 92 -9.48 -4.13 -30.14
CA THR A 92 -10.75 -4.16 -29.40
C THR A 92 -10.85 -5.40 -28.54
N ILE A 93 -10.97 -5.18 -27.24
CA ILE A 93 -10.97 -6.22 -26.22
C ILE A 93 -12.40 -6.38 -25.69
N ASN A 94 -12.92 -7.59 -25.82
CA ASN A 94 -14.25 -7.97 -25.35
C ASN A 94 -14.15 -8.91 -24.17
N GLY A 95 -14.87 -8.63 -23.08
CA GLY A 95 -14.90 -9.50 -21.93
C GLY A 95 -16.19 -9.42 -21.14
N THR A 96 -16.42 -10.43 -20.31
CA THR A 96 -17.48 -10.43 -19.30
C THR A 96 -16.86 -10.15 -17.95
N TRP A 97 -17.37 -9.13 -17.26
CA TRP A 97 -16.95 -8.80 -15.91
C TRP A 97 -17.48 -9.81 -14.91
N THR A 98 -16.60 -10.35 -14.08
CA THR A 98 -16.98 -11.36 -13.06
C THR A 98 -16.97 -10.82 -11.63
N GLY A 99 -16.79 -9.51 -11.47
CA GLY A 99 -16.61 -8.87 -10.17
C GLY A 99 -15.15 -8.58 -9.87
N ASP A 100 -14.24 -9.50 -10.22
CA ASP A 100 -12.81 -9.38 -9.89
C ASP A 100 -11.91 -9.18 -11.12
N GLN A 101 -12.29 -9.77 -12.25
CA GLN A 101 -11.52 -9.66 -13.50
C GLN A 101 -12.42 -9.79 -14.73
N LEU A 102 -11.88 -9.36 -15.88
CA LEU A 102 -12.47 -9.62 -17.19
C LEU A 102 -12.13 -11.03 -17.67
N LEU A 103 -13.16 -11.77 -18.07
CA LEU A 103 -13.01 -13.05 -18.77
C LEU A 103 -13.29 -12.90 -20.26
N ALA A 104 -12.44 -13.49 -21.07
CA ALA A 104 -12.63 -13.64 -22.51
C ALA A 104 -13.78 -14.63 -22.81
N ALA A 105 -14.15 -14.75 -24.09
CA ALA A 105 -15.27 -15.59 -24.51
C ALA A 105 -15.07 -17.09 -24.24
N ASP A 106 -13.82 -17.54 -24.15
CA ASP A 106 -13.45 -18.91 -23.80
C ASP A 106 -13.42 -19.17 -22.28
N GLY A 107 -13.71 -18.14 -21.47
CA GLY A 107 -13.68 -18.19 -20.01
C GLY A 107 -12.30 -17.98 -19.38
N SER A 108 -11.25 -17.75 -20.18
CA SER A 108 -9.92 -17.42 -19.66
C SER A 108 -9.84 -15.94 -19.19
N PRO A 109 -8.97 -15.60 -18.24
CA PRO A 109 -8.70 -14.21 -17.91
C PRO A 109 -8.13 -13.45 -19.11
N VAL A 110 -8.62 -12.24 -19.36
CA VAL A 110 -8.07 -11.36 -20.41
C VAL A 110 -6.61 -11.03 -20.07
N GLY A 111 -5.69 -11.29 -21.00
CA GLY A 111 -4.23 -11.10 -20.83
C GLY A 111 -3.50 -12.31 -20.24
N TRP A 112 -4.14 -13.48 -20.09
CA TRP A 112 -3.52 -14.70 -19.57
C TRP A 112 -2.40 -15.27 -20.47
N ASP A 113 -2.51 -15.04 -21.78
CA ASP A 113 -1.56 -15.49 -22.80
C ASP A 113 -0.34 -14.56 -22.95
N GLU A 114 -0.38 -13.36 -22.40
CA GLU A 114 0.67 -12.35 -22.50
C GLU A 114 1.77 -12.46 -21.43
N MET A 115 2.11 -13.67 -20.99
CA MET A 115 3.16 -13.86 -19.99
C MET A 115 4.53 -13.42 -20.57
N GLN A 116 4.89 -12.15 -20.38
CA GLN A 116 6.15 -11.58 -20.86
C GLN A 116 7.29 -11.99 -19.92
N ILE A 117 8.21 -12.81 -20.44
CA ILE A 117 9.50 -13.05 -19.77
C ILE A 117 10.45 -11.93 -20.18
N ILE A 118 10.69 -10.99 -19.26
CA ILE A 118 11.61 -9.86 -19.50
C ILE A 118 12.99 -10.23 -18.96
N ALA A 119 13.98 -10.26 -19.84
CA ALA A 119 15.38 -10.43 -19.49
C ALA A 119 16.04 -9.06 -19.33
N GLY A 120 16.37 -8.66 -18.10
CA GLY A 120 17.10 -7.40 -17.81
C GLY A 120 16.33 -6.47 -16.88
N ASN A 121 16.66 -5.17 -16.95
CA ASN A 121 16.09 -4.11 -16.10
C ASN A 121 15.09 -3.21 -16.87
N GLU A 122 14.53 -3.72 -17.97
CA GLU A 122 13.55 -2.99 -18.78
C GLU A 122 12.16 -3.08 -18.14
N LYS A 123 11.42 -1.95 -18.13
CA LYS A 123 10.04 -1.96 -17.62
C LYS A 123 9.13 -2.69 -18.63
N PRO A 124 8.23 -3.58 -18.18
CA PRO A 124 7.22 -4.19 -19.04
C PRO A 124 6.41 -3.11 -19.75
N VAL A 125 6.19 -3.29 -21.05
CA VAL A 125 5.17 -2.50 -21.75
C VAL A 125 3.82 -3.04 -21.28
N ILE A 126 3.04 -2.18 -20.62
CA ILE A 126 1.70 -2.52 -20.17
C ILE A 126 0.82 -2.74 -21.41
N SER A 127 0.22 -3.92 -21.51
CA SER A 127 -0.64 -4.31 -22.61
C SER A 127 -2.05 -3.72 -22.51
N ASP A 128 -2.75 -3.71 -23.64
CA ASP A 128 -4.12 -3.22 -23.73
C ASP A 128 -5.08 -4.12 -22.92
N GLU A 129 -4.77 -5.42 -22.75
CA GLU A 129 -5.45 -6.37 -21.86
C GLU A 129 -5.32 -5.95 -20.39
N THR A 130 -4.10 -5.63 -19.96
CA THR A 130 -3.84 -5.16 -18.58
C THR A 130 -4.59 -3.86 -18.31
N TYR A 131 -4.59 -2.92 -19.26
CA TYR A 131 -5.40 -1.71 -19.18
C TYR A 131 -6.89 -2.03 -19.12
N SER A 132 -7.39 -2.94 -19.96
CA SER A 132 -8.80 -3.33 -19.99
C SER A 132 -9.28 -3.84 -18.64
N ASN A 133 -8.49 -4.70 -17.98
CA ASN A 133 -8.84 -5.21 -16.67
C ASN A 133 -8.93 -4.08 -15.63
N ALA A 134 -7.92 -3.21 -15.58
CA ALA A 134 -7.93 -2.05 -14.69
C ALA A 134 -9.09 -1.08 -14.96
N LEU A 135 -9.42 -0.84 -16.23
CA LEU A 135 -10.58 -0.04 -16.62
C LEU A 135 -11.89 -0.70 -16.20
N GLY A 136 -11.97 -2.04 -16.23
CA GLY A 136 -13.06 -2.82 -15.65
C GLY A 136 -13.27 -2.52 -14.17
N HIS A 137 -12.22 -2.58 -13.35
CA HIS A 137 -12.28 -2.21 -11.93
C HIS A 137 -12.78 -0.76 -11.72
N ILE A 138 -12.36 0.18 -12.57
CA ILE A 138 -12.82 1.56 -12.52
C ILE A 138 -14.32 1.65 -12.88
N LEU A 139 -14.77 0.99 -13.94
CA LEU A 139 -16.15 1.04 -14.44
C LEU A 139 -17.15 0.44 -13.46
N TYR A 140 -16.85 -0.74 -12.93
CA TYR A 140 -17.72 -1.46 -12.01
C TYR A 140 -17.52 -1.03 -10.54
N GLY A 141 -16.60 -0.10 -10.29
CA GLY A 141 -16.35 0.47 -8.96
C GLY A 141 -15.68 -0.49 -7.98
N ASN A 142 -15.08 -1.59 -8.46
CA ASN A 142 -14.35 -2.53 -7.63
C ASN A 142 -12.92 -2.03 -7.34
N LEU A 143 -12.85 -1.00 -6.49
CA LEU A 143 -11.60 -0.32 -6.16
C LEU A 143 -10.87 -0.97 -4.98
N GLU A 144 -9.57 -1.04 -5.13
CA GLU A 144 -8.65 -1.68 -4.19
C GLU A 144 -7.95 -0.65 -3.30
N SER A 145 -7.29 -1.15 -2.27
CA SER A 145 -6.37 -0.37 -1.44
C SER A 145 -5.03 -1.09 -1.41
N ILE A 146 -3.92 -0.36 -1.39
CA ILE A 146 -2.56 -0.93 -1.38
C ILE A 146 -2.37 -1.89 -0.21
N SER A 147 -3.04 -1.62 0.91
CA SER A 147 -3.02 -2.48 2.09
C SER A 147 -4.37 -2.51 2.78
N PHE A 148 -4.45 -3.34 3.82
CA PHE A 148 -5.57 -3.38 4.75
C PHE A 148 -5.14 -2.80 6.11
N TRP A 149 -6.13 -2.37 6.89
CA TRP A 149 -5.94 -1.67 8.17
C TRP A 149 -5.14 -2.47 9.23
N GLY A 150 -5.03 -3.79 9.08
CA GLY A 150 -4.30 -4.63 10.02
C GLY A 150 -2.80 -4.37 10.03
N PHE A 151 -2.21 -3.90 8.92
CA PHE A 151 -0.80 -3.45 8.91
C PHE A 151 -0.60 -2.22 9.81
N THR A 152 -1.56 -1.28 9.80
CA THR A 152 -1.54 -0.12 10.70
C THR A 152 -1.58 -0.57 12.17
N VAL A 153 -2.46 -1.51 12.50
CA VAL A 153 -2.57 -2.05 13.87
C VAL A 153 -1.31 -2.81 14.28
N LEU A 154 -0.77 -3.64 13.40
CA LEU A 154 0.49 -4.34 13.64
C LEU A 154 1.64 -3.36 13.93
N GLY A 155 1.76 -2.30 13.13
CA GLY A 155 2.78 -1.28 13.34
C GLY A 155 2.62 -0.54 14.67
N VAL A 156 1.40 -0.23 15.09
CA VAL A 156 1.12 0.35 16.42
C VAL A 156 1.53 -0.59 17.54
N LEU A 157 1.24 -1.90 17.43
CA LEU A 157 1.65 -2.90 18.43
C LEU A 157 3.17 -2.96 18.56
N ILE A 158 3.89 -3.02 17.42
CA ILE A 158 5.36 -3.00 17.39
C ILE A 158 5.88 -1.71 18.04
N TYR A 159 5.30 -0.57 17.71
CA TYR A 159 5.70 0.72 18.27
C TYR A 159 5.53 0.78 19.80
N VAL A 160 4.39 0.32 20.32
CA VAL A 160 4.14 0.26 21.76
C VAL A 160 5.14 -0.65 22.46
N LEU A 161 5.50 -1.79 21.87
CA LEU A 161 6.55 -2.67 22.40
C LEU A 161 7.90 -1.94 22.50
N GLY A 162 8.26 -1.14 21.48
CA GLY A 162 9.45 -0.29 21.51
C GLY A 162 9.43 0.75 22.63
N ILE A 163 8.29 1.43 22.84
CA ILE A 163 8.12 2.38 23.96
C ILE A 163 8.29 1.67 25.31
N VAL A 164 7.64 0.52 25.49
CA VAL A 164 7.74 -0.25 26.74
C VAL A 164 9.20 -0.64 27.03
N GLN A 165 9.97 -0.98 25.99
CA GLN A 165 11.39 -1.29 26.10
C GLN A 165 12.26 -0.07 26.45
N ILE A 166 11.92 1.13 25.96
CA ILE A 166 12.61 2.38 26.30
C ILE A 166 12.36 2.79 27.76
N TYR A 167 11.10 2.72 28.22
CA TYR A 167 10.71 3.20 29.55
C TYR A 167 10.88 2.16 30.66
N TYR A 168 10.84 0.87 30.32
CA TYR A 168 10.95 -0.23 31.28
C TYR A 168 11.95 -1.31 30.83
N PRO A 169 13.21 -0.94 30.54
CA PRO A 169 14.20 -1.86 29.96
C PRO A 169 14.43 -3.09 30.84
N ASP A 170 14.49 -2.94 32.17
CA ASP A 170 14.71 -4.06 33.07
C ASP A 170 13.53 -5.05 33.07
N LYS A 171 12.29 -4.54 32.97
CA LYS A 171 11.11 -5.40 32.92
C LYS A 171 11.04 -6.20 31.62
N VAL A 172 11.46 -5.59 30.50
CA VAL A 172 11.45 -6.23 29.18
C VAL A 172 12.57 -7.26 29.06
N TYR A 173 13.79 -6.91 29.47
CA TYR A 173 14.92 -7.83 29.37
C TYR A 173 14.74 -9.10 30.21
N PHE A 174 14.20 -8.96 31.42
CA PHE A 174 13.90 -10.09 32.30
C PHE A 174 12.48 -10.66 32.11
N PHE A 175 11.75 -10.21 31.09
CA PHE A 175 10.45 -10.79 30.75
C PHE A 175 10.60 -12.29 30.48
N LEU A 176 9.73 -13.12 31.09
CA LEU A 176 9.81 -14.60 31.12
C LEU A 176 11.02 -15.23 31.83
N ARG A 177 12.02 -14.45 32.27
CA ARG A 177 13.22 -14.94 32.98
C ARG A 177 13.33 -14.45 34.42
N ARG A 178 12.41 -13.58 34.87
CA ARG A 178 12.45 -12.97 36.20
C ARG A 178 12.47 -13.99 37.36
N TRP A 179 11.87 -15.17 37.18
CA TRP A 179 11.87 -16.24 38.19
C TRP A 179 13.27 -16.81 38.46
N GLN A 180 14.24 -16.59 37.56
CA GLN A 180 15.62 -17.08 37.70
C GLN A 180 16.49 -16.18 38.58
N PHE A 181 16.01 -14.99 38.96
CA PHE A 181 16.82 -13.96 39.61
C PHE A 181 16.14 -13.43 40.88
N GLN A 182 16.88 -13.31 41.97
CA GLN A 182 16.38 -12.70 43.22
C GLN A 182 16.30 -11.16 43.11
N ASN A 183 17.33 -10.52 42.54
CA ASN A 183 17.37 -9.09 42.23
C ASN A 183 17.80 -8.91 40.77
N ALA A 184 16.82 -8.70 39.89
CA ALA A 184 17.06 -8.58 38.45
C ALA A 184 17.18 -7.10 38.06
N GLU A 185 18.41 -6.63 37.88
CA GLU A 185 18.72 -5.28 37.39
C GLU A 185 19.77 -5.38 36.28
N LEU A 186 19.62 -4.58 35.23
CA LEU A 186 20.65 -4.50 34.19
C LEU A 186 21.80 -3.60 34.64
N SER A 187 23.00 -3.90 34.13
CA SER A 187 24.08 -2.93 34.11
C SER A 187 23.70 -1.72 33.26
N ASP A 188 24.39 -0.59 33.46
CA ASP A 188 24.13 0.63 32.71
C ASP A 188 24.34 0.43 31.19
N GLU A 189 25.32 -0.40 30.79
CA GLU A 189 25.54 -0.78 29.39
C GLU A 189 24.38 -1.64 28.86
N GLY A 190 23.94 -2.63 29.63
CA GLY A 190 22.82 -3.49 29.24
C GLY A 190 21.51 -2.71 29.11
N ARG A 191 21.28 -1.75 30.01
CA ARG A 191 20.11 -0.85 29.96
C ARG A 191 20.18 0.04 28.72
N THR A 192 21.36 0.56 28.38
CA THR A 192 21.60 1.36 27.17
C THR A 192 21.30 0.57 25.90
N VAL A 193 21.82 -0.66 25.76
CA VAL A 193 21.55 -1.53 24.61
C VAL A 193 20.06 -1.83 24.47
N THR A 194 19.38 -2.09 25.58
CA THR A 194 17.95 -2.37 25.59
C THR A 194 17.15 -1.16 25.10
N VAL A 195 17.49 0.04 25.54
CA VAL A 195 16.86 1.29 25.08
C VAL A 195 17.09 1.51 23.58
N ILE A 196 18.31 1.29 23.07
CA ILE A 196 18.61 1.38 21.63
C ILE A 196 17.76 0.38 20.84
N GLY A 197 17.64 -0.86 21.32
CA GLY A 197 16.76 -1.86 20.72
C GLY A 197 15.31 -1.40 20.65
N GLY A 198 14.81 -0.78 21.73
CA GLY A 198 13.46 -0.18 21.76
C GLY A 198 13.28 0.94 20.73
N MET A 199 14.30 1.79 20.53
CA MET A 199 14.28 2.84 19.49
C MET A 199 14.19 2.24 18.08
N ILE A 200 14.97 1.18 17.79
CA ILE A 200 14.93 0.49 16.50
C ILE A 200 13.54 -0.11 16.26
N ILE A 201 12.96 -0.76 17.27
CA ILE A 201 11.60 -1.32 17.20
C ILE A 201 10.56 -0.22 16.93
N CYS A 202 10.67 0.94 17.58
CA CYS A 202 9.83 2.09 17.27
C CYS A 202 9.95 2.53 15.80
N ILE A 203 11.17 2.60 15.25
CA ILE A 203 11.38 2.96 13.83
C ILE A 203 10.72 1.95 12.89
N ILE A 204 10.85 0.65 13.18
CA ILE A 204 10.19 -0.41 12.42
C ILE A 204 8.67 -0.27 12.52
N GLY A 205 8.14 -0.03 13.72
CA GLY A 205 6.71 0.20 13.95
C GLY A 205 6.18 1.36 13.12
N ILE A 206 6.92 2.47 13.03
CA ILE A 206 6.60 3.62 12.17
C ILE A 206 6.57 3.19 10.69
N GLY A 207 7.61 2.50 10.21
CA GLY A 207 7.69 2.03 8.82
C GLY A 207 6.53 1.12 8.42
N VAL A 208 6.10 0.23 9.32
CA VAL A 208 4.96 -0.66 9.12
C VAL A 208 3.63 0.12 9.16
N MET A 209 3.40 0.95 10.19
CA MET A 209 2.10 1.63 10.34
C MET A 209 1.87 2.72 9.27
N SER A 210 2.94 3.36 8.79
CA SER A 210 2.89 4.37 7.72
C SER A 210 2.80 3.75 6.32
N GLY A 211 2.97 2.43 6.18
CA GLY A 211 2.97 1.77 4.88
C GLY A 211 4.23 1.97 4.06
N LEU A 212 5.27 2.66 4.58
CA LEU A 212 6.54 2.86 3.88
C LEU A 212 7.18 1.54 3.45
N ILE A 213 7.01 0.48 4.25
CA ILE A 213 7.56 -0.84 3.93
C ILE A 213 7.01 -1.42 2.62
N LEU A 214 5.77 -1.08 2.25
CA LEU A 214 5.14 -1.56 1.01
C LEU A 214 5.76 -0.92 -0.24
N TYR A 215 6.36 0.26 -0.08
CA TYR A 215 7.10 0.94 -1.14
C TYR A 215 8.54 0.43 -1.28
N LEU A 216 9.08 -0.24 -0.27
CA LEU A 216 10.45 -0.77 -0.26
C LEU A 216 10.55 -2.23 -0.73
N ILE A 217 9.42 -2.95 -0.77
CA ILE A 217 9.34 -4.37 -1.17
C ILE A 217 9.02 -4.53 -2.67
N LYS A 218 8.67 -3.44 -3.36
CA LYS A 218 8.58 -3.39 -4.83
C LYS A 218 9.97 -3.30 -5.45
#